data_AF-A0A7D5QA55-F1
#
_entry.id   AF-A0A7D5QA55-F1
#
_cell.length_a   1.000
_cell.length_b   1.000
_cell.length_c   1.000
_cell.angle_alpha   90.00
_cell.angle_beta   90.00
_cell.angle_gamma   90.00
#
_symmetry.space_group_name_H-M   'P 1'
#
loop_
_entity.id
_entity.type
_entity.pdbx_description
1 polymer ?
#
loop_
_entity_poly.entity_id
_entity_poly.type
_entity_poly.pdbx_seq_one_letter_code
_entity_poly.pdbx_strand_id
1 'polypeptide(L)'
;MSPEPRRPSADRTRRRLLATGGAAFAASLSALTAGCLSSLPPLGEGQRYGRIEAPPADDPAYRRWLPAPSSVDHPVERYHLSALRPAASRAGAPGKLAGARARHRADVDYFGIGFENHDLFVDSAFGTVVEAAFDRGIVVATVADSGYERAGEYSGYTLLERSDVRRRVAVGDDAVVWTSAYHHEHPDLEALVDAGGGKRRRYHERNAAFEQLTRAAGGNPYLGVNDAVHDPTGRPAMLADAVRFGGDAAYQEVRYRYLTDSVPTARALEAALEEDDHRFVDGADAFDVRIDGPLATVTTRVPLRPDRGTDPAPDLPQVTWGVDHDADAGRVTFRHEAGEPVPAGMLGYDVVRPSAPGRIRERPFPPGVDPVAAGAEATVDLSEYPDATGVNVVYAGGGRRYHVPFCFELAGGNDG
;
A
#
# COMPACT_ATOMS: atom_id res chain seq x y z
N MET A 1 -49.15 -25.32 2.24
CA MET A 1 -48.63 -26.23 1.19
C MET A 1 -48.28 -25.38 -0.03
N SER A 2 -46.98 -25.28 -0.33
CA SER A 2 -46.42 -24.74 -1.58
C SER A 2 -46.78 -25.64 -2.79
N PRO A 3 -46.56 -25.25 -4.06
CA PRO A 3 -45.21 -25.01 -4.61
C PRO A 3 -45.01 -23.68 -5.36
N GLU A 4 -43.73 -23.35 -5.50
CA GLU A 4 -43.10 -22.16 -6.11
C GLU A 4 -43.31 -21.99 -7.62
N PRO A 5 -43.10 -20.77 -8.13
CA PRO A 5 -42.54 -20.52 -9.45
C PRO A 5 -41.11 -19.93 -9.36
N ARG A 6 -40.15 -20.76 -9.79
CA ARG A 6 -38.88 -20.48 -10.52
C ARG A 6 -38.26 -19.07 -10.40
N ARG A 7 -37.10 -19.05 -9.72
CA ARG A 7 -36.01 -18.06 -9.84
C ARG A 7 -35.55 -17.84 -11.29
N PRO A 8 -35.29 -16.60 -11.73
CA PRO A 8 -34.34 -16.32 -12.81
C PRO A 8 -32.90 -16.39 -12.27
N SER A 9 -32.03 -17.06 -13.02
CA SER A 9 -30.64 -17.35 -12.68
C SER A 9 -29.71 -16.12 -12.69
N ALA A 10 -28.76 -16.14 -11.76
CA ALA A 10 -27.68 -15.17 -11.55
C ALA A 10 -26.54 -15.28 -12.59
N ASP A 11 -26.86 -15.41 -13.88
CA ASP A 11 -25.85 -15.66 -14.93
C ASP A 11 -25.68 -14.54 -15.95
N ARG A 12 -26.34 -13.38 -15.78
CA ARG A 12 -26.28 -12.27 -16.76
C ARG A 12 -25.32 -11.13 -16.44
N THR A 13 -24.61 -11.15 -15.31
CA THR A 13 -23.70 -10.05 -14.91
C THR A 13 -22.21 -10.34 -15.20
N ARG A 14 -21.84 -11.55 -15.62
CA ARG A 14 -20.43 -11.92 -15.91
C ARG A 14 -19.93 -11.62 -17.32
N ARG A 15 -20.81 -11.38 -18.30
CA ARG A 15 -20.42 -11.27 -19.72
C ARG A 15 -20.40 -9.86 -20.31
N ARG A 16 -20.61 -8.81 -19.51
CA ARG A 16 -20.66 -7.42 -20.03
C ARG A 16 -19.58 -6.48 -19.50
N LEU A 17 -18.64 -6.97 -18.69
CA LEU A 17 -17.46 -6.22 -18.24
C LEU A 17 -16.16 -6.58 -18.99
N LEU A 18 -16.25 -7.36 -20.09
CA LEU A 18 -15.08 -7.86 -20.83
C LEU A 18 -15.06 -7.47 -22.31
N ALA A 19 -15.70 -6.37 -22.70
CA ALA A 19 -15.76 -5.99 -24.12
C ALA A 19 -15.52 -4.50 -24.42
N THR A 20 -14.84 -3.77 -23.53
CA THR A 20 -14.33 -2.43 -23.85
C THR A 20 -12.90 -2.31 -23.32
N GLY A 21 -11.95 -2.39 -24.24
CA GLY A 21 -10.50 -2.36 -24.00
C GLY A 21 -9.99 -0.98 -23.56
N GLY A 22 -8.72 -0.80 -23.22
CA GLY A 22 -7.58 -1.72 -23.29
C GLY A 22 -6.66 -1.58 -22.08
N ALA A 23 -5.54 -2.29 -22.14
CA ALA A 23 -4.58 -2.54 -21.07
C ALA A 23 -4.08 -1.28 -20.33
N ALA A 24 -4.42 -1.15 -19.04
CA ALA A 24 -3.73 -0.31 -18.04
C ALA A 24 -4.34 -0.51 -16.62
N PHE A 25 -4.48 -1.76 -16.14
CA PHE A 25 -5.16 -2.03 -14.85
C PHE A 25 -4.45 -3.08 -13.98
N ALA A 26 -3.11 -3.16 -14.04
CA ALA A 26 -2.35 -4.12 -13.22
C ALA A 26 -1.62 -3.53 -12.00
N ALA A 27 -1.50 -2.20 -11.86
CA ALA A 27 -0.66 -1.61 -10.81
C ALA A 27 -1.41 -1.04 -9.57
N SER A 28 -2.71 -0.69 -9.65
CA SER A 28 -3.35 0.12 -8.61
C SER A 28 -4.44 -0.58 -7.75
N LEU A 29 -4.56 -1.91 -7.81
CA LEU A 29 -5.56 -2.67 -7.01
C LEU A 29 -4.98 -3.50 -5.86
N SER A 30 -3.66 -3.48 -5.65
CA SER A 30 -2.99 -4.29 -4.63
C SER A 30 -3.02 -3.70 -3.21
N ALA A 31 -3.44 -2.44 -3.05
CA ALA A 31 -3.36 -1.78 -1.75
C ALA A 31 -4.47 -2.19 -0.77
N LEU A 32 -5.70 -2.50 -1.20
CA LEU A 32 -6.82 -2.68 -0.23
C LEU A 32 -7.85 -3.80 -0.46
N THR A 33 -7.77 -4.65 -1.50
CA THR A 33 -8.74 -5.77 -1.61
C THR A 33 -8.23 -7.12 -2.13
N ALA A 34 -7.01 -7.25 -2.66
CA ALA A 34 -6.51 -8.53 -3.16
C ALA A 34 -5.48 -9.15 -2.20
N GLY A 35 -5.95 -9.94 -1.23
CA GLY A 35 -5.03 -10.69 -0.37
C GLY A 35 -5.59 -11.36 0.88
N CYS A 36 -6.90 -11.28 1.16
CA CYS A 36 -7.59 -12.12 2.17
C CYS A 36 -9.07 -12.38 1.80
N LEU A 37 -9.44 -12.39 0.51
CA LEU A 37 -10.82 -12.69 0.07
C LEU A 37 -11.14 -14.19 0.04
N SER A 38 -10.58 -14.99 0.95
CA SER A 38 -10.92 -16.40 1.06
C SER A 38 -11.18 -16.73 2.52
N SER A 39 -12.48 -16.82 2.82
CA SER A 39 -13.09 -17.34 4.05
C SER A 39 -12.75 -16.61 5.34
N LEU A 40 -13.46 -15.52 5.62
CA LEU A 40 -13.72 -15.11 6.99
C LEU A 40 -15.24 -15.16 7.21
N PRO A 41 -15.75 -15.93 8.19
CA PRO A 41 -17.13 -15.76 8.60
C PRO A 41 -17.31 -14.33 9.16
N PRO A 42 -18.47 -13.68 8.96
CA PRO A 42 -18.77 -12.44 9.66
C PRO A 42 -18.59 -12.68 11.16
N LEU A 43 -18.09 -11.69 11.90
CA LEU A 43 -18.00 -11.77 13.36
C LEU A 43 -19.43 -11.69 13.94
N GLY A 44 -20.18 -12.79 13.83
CA GLY A 44 -21.54 -12.91 14.34
C GLY A 44 -21.60 -12.86 15.87
N GLU A 45 -22.68 -12.25 16.38
CA GLU A 45 -23.20 -12.21 17.76
C GLU A 45 -22.24 -11.78 18.91
N GLY A 46 -20.96 -11.51 18.64
CA GLY A 46 -19.95 -11.19 19.66
C GLY A 46 -19.54 -9.72 19.80
N GLN A 47 -20.00 -8.84 18.91
CA GLN A 47 -19.65 -7.41 18.96
C GLN A 47 -20.33 -6.74 20.17
N ARG A 48 -19.54 -6.06 21.02
CA ARG A 48 -20.06 -5.32 22.17
C ARG A 48 -20.00 -3.83 21.90
N TYR A 49 -21.16 -3.21 21.77
CA TYR A 49 -21.26 -1.77 21.59
C TYR A 49 -21.20 -1.03 22.92
N GLY A 50 -20.39 0.01 22.98
CA GLY A 50 -20.21 0.83 24.17
C GLY A 50 -19.21 1.96 23.94
N ARG A 51 -19.17 2.92 24.86
CA ARG A 51 -18.26 4.06 24.74
C ARG A 51 -16.79 3.59 24.82
N ILE A 52 -15.99 3.98 23.82
CA ILE A 52 -14.55 3.72 23.81
C ILE A 52 -13.79 5.04 23.81
N GLU A 53 -12.84 5.17 24.72
CA GLU A 53 -11.89 6.29 24.76
C GLU A 53 -10.57 5.84 24.16
N ALA A 54 -10.35 6.17 22.88
CA ALA A 54 -9.07 5.97 22.22
C ALA A 54 -8.08 7.06 22.64
N PRO A 55 -6.77 6.76 22.67
CA PRO A 55 -5.73 7.79 22.84
C PRO A 55 -5.86 8.90 21.79
N PRO A 56 -5.48 10.15 22.13
CA PRO A 56 -5.47 11.24 21.17
C PRO A 56 -4.51 10.95 20.02
N ALA A 57 -4.84 11.47 18.83
CA ALA A 57 -3.93 11.46 17.69
C ALA A 57 -2.87 12.56 17.85
N ASP A 58 -1.75 12.39 17.15
CA ASP A 58 -0.80 13.48 16.97
C ASP A 58 -1.26 14.45 15.87
N ASP A 59 -0.49 15.51 15.66
CA ASP A 59 -0.71 16.38 14.52
C ASP A 59 -0.52 15.61 13.19
N PRO A 60 -1.39 15.82 12.19
CA PRO A 60 -1.33 15.14 10.89
C PRO A 60 -0.25 15.74 9.98
N ALA A 61 1.01 15.58 10.38
CA ALA A 61 2.19 16.12 9.69
C ALA A 61 2.32 15.64 8.24
N TYR A 62 1.87 14.40 7.95
CA TYR A 62 1.86 13.80 6.60
C TYR A 62 1.14 14.66 5.55
N ARG A 63 0.17 15.50 5.95
CA ARG A 63 -0.58 16.37 5.03
C ARG A 63 0.31 17.38 4.28
N ARG A 64 1.52 17.64 4.78
CA ARG A 64 2.47 18.55 4.13
C ARG A 64 2.97 18.01 2.79
N TRP A 65 3.05 16.70 2.64
CA TRP A 65 3.54 16.01 1.45
C TRP A 65 2.47 15.63 0.45
N LEU A 66 1.24 16.12 0.62
CA LEU A 66 0.11 15.73 -0.24
C LEU A 66 -0.25 16.89 -1.18
N PRO A 67 0.28 16.92 -2.41
CA PRO A 67 -0.16 17.87 -3.42
C PRO A 67 -1.67 17.79 -3.61
N ALA A 68 -2.32 18.93 -3.84
CA ALA A 68 -3.71 18.91 -4.28
C ALA A 68 -3.77 18.27 -5.69
N PRO A 69 -4.71 17.35 -5.98
CA PRO A 69 -4.87 16.77 -7.33
C PRO A 69 -5.03 17.83 -8.42
N SER A 70 -5.65 18.97 -8.10
CA SER A 70 -5.82 20.10 -9.02
C SER A 70 -4.55 20.95 -9.23
N SER A 71 -3.44 20.61 -8.58
CA SER A 71 -2.17 21.34 -8.68
C SER A 71 -1.09 20.60 -9.46
N VAL A 72 -1.40 19.40 -9.96
CA VAL A 72 -0.55 18.60 -10.86
C VAL A 72 -1.11 18.65 -12.28
N ASP A 73 -0.24 18.46 -13.27
CA ASP A 73 -0.63 18.51 -14.70
C ASP A 73 -1.58 17.38 -15.09
N HIS A 74 -1.40 16.20 -14.47
CA HIS A 74 -2.24 15.03 -14.64
C HIS A 74 -2.99 14.76 -13.33
N PRO A 75 -4.18 15.35 -13.13
CA PRO A 75 -4.96 15.16 -11.92
C PRO A 75 -5.40 13.71 -11.81
N VAL A 76 -5.25 13.15 -10.61
CA VAL A 76 -5.70 11.79 -10.31
C VAL A 76 -7.20 11.78 -10.05
N GLU A 77 -7.92 10.78 -10.59
CA GLU A 77 -9.37 10.67 -10.41
C GLU A 77 -9.76 10.24 -8.98
N ARG A 78 -8.89 9.45 -8.33
CA ARG A 78 -9.06 8.96 -6.97
C ARG A 78 -7.77 9.15 -6.19
N TYR A 79 -7.88 9.76 -5.03
CA TYR A 79 -6.75 10.01 -4.14
C TYR A 79 -6.74 9.01 -3.00
N HIS A 80 -5.74 8.13 -3.02
CA HIS A 80 -5.44 7.24 -1.91
C HIS A 80 -4.05 7.56 -1.36
N LEU A 81 -3.88 7.38 -0.05
CA LEU A 81 -2.59 7.49 0.60
C LEU A 81 -2.52 6.59 1.82
N SER A 82 -1.30 6.26 2.20
CA SER A 82 -0.98 5.71 3.51
C SER A 82 0.07 6.56 4.21
N ALA A 83 0.00 6.63 5.53
CA ALA A 83 1.00 7.24 6.37
C ALA A 83 1.31 6.32 7.55
N LEU A 84 2.59 6.11 7.82
CA LEU A 84 3.07 5.23 8.86
C LEU A 84 4.15 5.92 9.68
N ARG A 85 4.26 5.53 10.95
CA ARG A 85 5.42 5.81 11.78
C ARG A 85 6.02 4.48 12.21
N PRO A 86 6.96 3.91 11.44
CA PRO A 86 7.48 2.58 11.69
C PRO A 86 8.03 2.37 13.10
N ALA A 87 8.68 3.39 13.68
CA ALA A 87 9.20 3.37 15.06
C ALA A 87 8.09 3.29 16.14
N ALA A 88 6.85 3.67 15.82
CA ALA A 88 5.72 3.65 16.77
C ALA A 88 4.99 2.30 16.83
N SER A 89 5.47 1.28 16.12
CA SER A 89 4.91 -0.07 16.16
C SER A 89 5.17 -0.74 17.52
N ARG A 90 4.28 -1.65 17.93
CA ARG A 90 4.38 -2.39 19.20
C ARG A 90 4.39 -3.89 18.98
N ALA A 91 5.11 -4.60 19.85
CA ALA A 91 5.05 -6.06 19.92
C ALA A 91 3.60 -6.52 20.17
N GLY A 92 3.18 -7.59 19.49
CA GLY A 92 1.80 -8.08 19.56
C GLY A 92 0.78 -7.18 18.87
N ALA A 93 1.22 -6.24 18.01
CA ALA A 93 0.33 -5.48 17.15
C ALA A 93 -0.53 -6.42 16.28
N PRO A 94 -1.79 -6.05 16.00
CA PRO A 94 -2.66 -6.92 15.23
C PRO A 94 -2.13 -7.27 13.83
N GLY A 95 -2.41 -8.48 13.36
CA GLY A 95 -1.85 -9.03 12.12
C GLY A 95 -2.07 -8.15 10.87
N LYS A 96 -3.25 -7.50 10.76
CA LYS A 96 -3.53 -6.53 9.69
C LYS A 96 -2.49 -5.40 9.62
N LEU A 97 -2.07 -4.88 10.76
CA LEU A 97 -1.08 -3.80 10.85
C LEU A 97 0.34 -4.28 10.59
N ALA A 98 0.71 -5.41 11.20
CA ALA A 98 2.01 -6.02 10.95
C ALA A 98 2.18 -6.34 9.46
N GLY A 99 1.13 -6.85 8.79
CA GLY A 99 1.11 -7.13 7.36
C GLY A 99 1.07 -5.88 6.47
N ALA A 100 0.41 -4.79 6.88
CA ALA A 100 0.50 -3.51 6.17
C ALA A 100 1.92 -2.94 6.25
N ARG A 101 2.53 -2.92 7.45
CA ARG A 101 3.90 -2.46 7.68
C ARG A 101 4.91 -3.26 6.84
N ALA A 102 4.80 -4.59 6.84
CA ALA A 102 5.68 -5.45 6.07
C ALA A 102 5.59 -5.17 4.55
N ARG A 103 4.39 -4.95 4.02
CA ARG A 103 4.21 -4.60 2.60
C ARG A 103 4.85 -3.24 2.27
N HIS A 104 4.54 -2.20 3.03
CA HIS A 104 5.15 -0.87 2.82
C HIS A 104 6.68 -0.90 2.90
N ARG A 105 7.26 -1.76 3.73
CA ARG A 105 8.71 -1.97 3.80
C ARG A 105 9.26 -2.62 2.52
N ALA A 106 8.55 -3.60 1.96
CA ALA A 106 9.00 -4.32 0.77
C ALA A 106 8.72 -3.58 -0.55
N ASP A 107 7.75 -2.66 -0.55
CA ASP A 107 7.36 -1.88 -1.73
C ASP A 107 8.29 -0.69 -2.02
N VAL A 108 9.15 -0.29 -1.08
CA VAL A 108 10.09 0.83 -1.22
C VAL A 108 11.53 0.36 -1.37
N ASP A 109 12.31 1.04 -2.21
CA ASP A 109 13.74 0.77 -2.35
C ASP A 109 14.50 1.02 -1.04
N TYR A 110 15.66 0.37 -0.89
CA TYR A 110 16.55 0.57 0.24
C TYR A 110 17.47 1.78 0.00
N PHE A 111 17.41 2.77 0.90
CA PHE A 111 18.15 4.03 0.80
C PHE A 111 19.34 4.13 1.76
N GLY A 112 19.73 3.03 2.43
CA GLY A 112 20.73 3.08 3.51
C GLY A 112 20.15 3.42 4.88
N ILE A 113 18.83 3.50 4.99
CA ILE A 113 18.09 3.77 6.22
C ILE A 113 17.20 2.55 6.49
N GLY A 114 17.37 1.90 7.64
CA GLY A 114 16.51 0.79 8.03
C GLY A 114 15.07 1.27 8.24
N PHE A 115 14.08 0.52 7.76
CA PHE A 115 12.68 0.93 7.74
C PHE A 115 12.13 1.32 9.11
N GLU A 116 12.60 0.68 10.19
CA GLU A 116 12.26 1.01 11.57
C GLU A 116 12.77 2.37 12.05
N ASN A 117 13.76 2.96 11.36
CA ASN A 117 14.34 4.26 11.68
C ASN A 117 13.66 5.41 10.93
N HIS A 118 12.59 5.13 10.17
CA HIS A 118 11.77 6.18 9.57
C HIS A 118 10.90 6.84 10.64
N ASP A 119 10.97 8.18 10.72
CA ASP A 119 10.12 8.99 11.58
C ASP A 119 8.71 9.12 10.99
N LEU A 120 8.63 9.27 9.67
CA LEU A 120 7.40 9.29 8.90
C LEU A 120 7.61 8.64 7.53
N PHE A 121 6.68 7.77 7.16
CA PHE A 121 6.57 7.20 5.82
C PHE A 121 5.22 7.64 5.25
N VAL A 122 5.20 8.23 4.06
CA VAL A 122 3.97 8.62 3.35
C VAL A 122 4.03 8.02 1.96
N ASP A 123 3.01 7.28 1.58
CA ASP A 123 2.88 6.73 0.23
C ASP A 123 1.55 7.21 -0.38
N SER A 124 1.59 7.62 -1.64
CA SER A 124 0.43 8.18 -2.36
C SER A 124 0.58 7.93 -3.86
N ALA A 125 -0.47 8.25 -4.63
CA ALA A 125 -0.46 8.08 -6.09
C ALA A 125 0.72 8.77 -6.82
N PHE A 126 1.36 9.77 -6.19
CA PHE A 126 2.49 10.52 -6.77
C PHE A 126 3.86 9.97 -6.42
N GLY A 127 3.99 9.18 -5.35
CA GLY A 127 5.28 8.79 -4.81
C GLY A 127 5.25 8.49 -3.32
N THR A 128 6.40 8.01 -2.85
CA THR A 128 6.69 7.75 -1.44
C THR A 128 7.60 8.85 -0.89
N VAL A 129 7.36 9.28 0.34
CA VAL A 129 8.21 10.17 1.12
C VAL A 129 8.62 9.48 2.41
N VAL A 130 9.92 9.49 2.70
CA VAL A 130 10.52 9.01 3.94
C VAL A 130 11.14 10.19 4.65
N GLU A 131 10.67 10.52 5.85
CA GLU A 131 11.38 11.39 6.78
C GLU A 131 12.16 10.55 7.78
N ALA A 132 13.42 10.90 7.98
CA ALA A 132 14.30 10.24 8.93
C ALA A 132 15.51 11.14 9.23
N ALA A 133 16.19 10.88 10.34
CA ALA A 133 17.52 11.42 10.58
C ALA A 133 18.59 10.59 9.84
N PHE A 134 19.34 11.19 8.93
CA PHE A 134 20.42 10.55 8.19
C PHE A 134 21.49 11.54 7.73
N ASP A 135 22.65 11.03 7.29
CA ASP A 135 23.63 11.82 6.55
C ASP A 135 23.31 11.75 5.05
N ARG A 136 23.01 12.90 4.45
CA ARG A 136 22.65 12.99 3.03
C ARG A 136 23.71 12.42 2.10
N GLY A 137 24.99 12.62 2.40
CA GLY A 137 26.09 12.10 1.59
C GLY A 137 26.11 10.58 1.58
N ILE A 138 25.89 9.95 2.73
CA ILE A 138 25.80 8.48 2.87
C ILE A 138 24.60 7.94 2.10
N VAL A 139 23.42 8.57 2.21
CA VAL A 139 22.22 8.12 1.49
C VAL A 139 22.40 8.27 -0.03
N VAL A 140 22.91 9.40 -0.51
CA VAL A 140 23.21 9.60 -1.94
C VAL A 140 24.19 8.55 -2.46
N ALA A 141 25.25 8.24 -1.70
CA ALA A 141 26.20 7.20 -2.07
C ALA A 141 25.54 5.81 -2.12
N THR A 142 24.74 5.47 -1.10
CA THR A 142 24.03 4.18 -1.05
C THR A 142 23.07 4.01 -2.22
N VAL A 143 22.32 5.06 -2.56
CA VAL A 143 21.38 5.04 -3.70
C VAL A 143 22.16 4.89 -5.01
N ALA A 144 23.26 5.63 -5.19
CA ALA A 144 24.10 5.52 -6.37
C ALA A 144 24.73 4.12 -6.54
N ASP A 145 25.21 3.52 -5.46
CA ASP A 145 25.79 2.17 -5.45
C ASP A 145 24.73 1.08 -5.76
N SER A 146 23.44 1.40 -5.62
CA SER A 146 22.31 0.51 -5.94
C SER A 146 21.79 0.64 -7.39
N GLY A 147 22.62 1.21 -8.27
CA GLY A 147 22.37 1.32 -9.71
C GLY A 147 21.71 2.61 -10.17
N TYR A 148 21.42 3.55 -9.26
CA TYR A 148 20.92 4.88 -9.64
C TYR A 148 22.06 5.79 -10.13
N GLU A 149 21.78 6.58 -11.16
CA GLU A 149 22.69 7.60 -11.68
C GLU A 149 22.28 8.99 -11.22
N ARG A 150 23.25 9.87 -10.99
CA ARG A 150 22.96 11.25 -10.58
C ARG A 150 22.32 12.03 -11.74
N ALA A 151 21.11 12.52 -11.53
CA ALA A 151 20.32 13.26 -12.52
C ALA A 151 20.34 14.79 -12.30
N GLY A 152 20.87 15.28 -11.17
CA GLY A 152 21.05 16.72 -10.92
C GLY A 152 20.66 17.15 -9.52
N GLU A 153 20.11 18.36 -9.40
CA GLU A 153 19.62 18.95 -8.15
C GLU A 153 18.26 19.60 -8.39
N TYR A 154 17.37 19.53 -7.39
CA TYR A 154 16.08 20.20 -7.44
C TYR A 154 15.65 20.70 -6.06
N SER A 155 15.45 22.00 -5.92
CA SER A 155 14.98 22.64 -4.69
C SER A 155 15.77 22.23 -3.43
N GLY A 156 17.08 22.02 -3.56
CA GLY A 156 17.96 21.60 -2.48
C GLY A 156 18.04 20.08 -2.27
N TYR A 157 17.43 19.26 -3.14
CA TYR A 157 17.53 17.80 -3.14
C TYR A 157 18.47 17.33 -4.25
N THR A 158 19.27 16.31 -3.96
CA THR A 158 20.07 15.62 -4.97
C THR A 158 19.18 14.63 -5.68
N LEU A 159 19.08 14.75 -7.01
CA LEU A 159 18.28 13.87 -7.84
C LEU A 159 19.12 12.70 -8.37
N LEU A 160 18.57 11.51 -8.26
CA LEU A 160 19.07 10.30 -8.88
C LEU A 160 17.96 9.59 -9.65
N GLU A 161 18.30 8.90 -10.73
CA GLU A 161 17.35 8.16 -11.56
C GLU A 161 17.89 6.80 -11.98
N ARG A 162 16.98 5.88 -12.26
CA ARG A 162 17.30 4.56 -12.79
C ARG A 162 16.58 4.34 -14.12
N SER A 163 17.29 3.76 -15.07
CA SER A 163 16.82 3.56 -16.45
C SER A 163 16.36 2.12 -16.70
N ASP A 164 16.97 1.13 -16.02
CA ASP A 164 16.57 -0.29 -16.06
C ASP A 164 15.11 -0.49 -15.65
N VAL A 165 14.64 0.31 -14.70
CA VAL A 165 13.24 0.52 -14.34
C VAL A 165 13.05 2.00 -14.04
N ARG A 166 11.96 2.57 -14.56
CA ARG A 166 11.66 4.00 -14.43
C ARG A 166 11.38 4.36 -12.97
N ARG A 167 12.43 4.75 -12.26
CA ARG A 167 12.43 5.16 -10.85
C ARG A 167 13.29 6.39 -10.67
N ARG A 168 12.90 7.25 -9.72
CA ARG A 168 13.65 8.47 -9.37
C ARG A 168 13.68 8.63 -7.86
N VAL A 169 14.79 9.16 -7.35
CA VAL A 169 15.00 9.47 -5.93
C VAL A 169 15.46 10.92 -5.81
N ALA A 170 14.91 11.64 -4.85
CA ALA A 170 15.40 12.94 -4.42
C ALA A 170 15.80 12.85 -2.95
N VAL A 171 17.07 13.11 -2.66
CA VAL A 171 17.64 13.05 -1.31
C VAL A 171 17.87 14.48 -0.80
N GLY A 172 17.09 14.86 0.21
CA GLY A 172 17.22 16.11 0.96
C GLY A 172 18.03 15.91 2.24
N ASP A 173 17.92 16.84 3.18
CA ASP A 173 18.65 16.78 4.45
C ASP A 173 17.90 15.98 5.53
N ASP A 174 16.57 15.94 5.46
CA ASP A 174 15.68 15.28 6.42
C ASP A 174 14.61 14.38 5.76
N ALA A 175 14.61 14.31 4.42
CA ALA A 175 13.64 13.54 3.66
C ALA A 175 14.23 12.92 2.39
N VAL A 176 13.74 11.73 2.05
CA VAL A 176 13.92 11.06 0.76
C VAL A 176 12.57 10.98 0.07
N VAL A 177 12.49 11.44 -1.17
CA VAL A 177 11.30 11.31 -2.02
C VAL A 177 11.61 10.33 -3.13
N TRP A 178 10.77 9.30 -3.29
CA TRP A 178 10.95 8.24 -4.26
C TRP A 178 9.73 8.07 -5.14
N THR A 179 9.95 7.90 -6.43
CA THR A 179 8.90 7.58 -7.39
C THR A 179 9.29 6.37 -8.23
N SER A 180 8.26 5.65 -8.66
CA SER A 180 8.37 4.43 -9.45
C SER A 180 7.16 4.36 -10.36
N ALA A 181 7.40 4.18 -11.67
CA ALA A 181 6.33 4.01 -12.64
C ALA A 181 5.55 2.70 -12.49
N TYR A 182 6.08 1.75 -11.71
CA TYR A 182 5.38 0.51 -11.38
C TYR A 182 4.47 0.66 -10.16
N HIS A 183 5.00 1.27 -9.09
CA HIS A 183 4.28 1.35 -7.80
C HIS A 183 3.32 2.53 -7.71
N HIS A 184 3.61 3.63 -8.41
CA HIS A 184 2.80 4.84 -8.31
C HIS A 184 2.06 5.08 -9.63
N GLU A 185 0.78 5.43 -9.52
CA GLU A 185 -0.12 5.64 -10.67
C GLU A 185 0.28 6.86 -11.51
N HIS A 186 0.73 7.92 -10.84
CA HIS A 186 1.08 9.19 -11.46
C HIS A 186 2.39 9.73 -10.85
N PRO A 187 3.53 9.04 -11.02
CA PRO A 187 4.78 9.41 -10.35
C PRO A 187 5.16 10.87 -10.66
N ASP A 188 5.19 11.72 -9.63
CA ASP A 188 5.51 13.15 -9.74
C ASP A 188 6.34 13.57 -8.51
N LEU A 189 7.65 13.47 -8.68
CA LEU A 189 8.63 13.72 -7.61
C LEU A 189 8.65 15.20 -7.23
N GLU A 190 8.64 16.07 -8.23
CA GLU A 190 8.66 17.52 -8.06
C GLU A 190 7.42 18.02 -7.32
N ALA A 191 6.23 17.45 -7.60
CA ALA A 191 5.02 17.80 -6.87
C ALA A 191 5.12 17.53 -5.38
N LEU A 192 5.66 16.37 -5.00
CA LEU A 192 5.85 15.99 -3.59
C LEU A 192 6.85 16.93 -2.91
N VAL A 193 8.00 17.20 -3.54
CA VAL A 193 9.02 18.13 -3.01
C VAL A 193 8.45 19.55 -2.85
N ASP A 194 7.73 20.04 -3.86
CA ASP A 194 7.11 21.37 -3.82
C ASP A 194 5.99 21.46 -2.77
N ALA A 195 5.18 20.42 -2.59
CA ALA A 195 4.17 20.36 -1.55
C ALA A 195 4.81 20.36 -0.16
N GLY A 196 5.83 19.53 0.05
CA GLY A 196 6.62 19.48 1.28
C GLY A 196 7.22 20.84 1.63
N GLY A 197 7.84 21.50 0.64
CA GLY A 197 8.40 22.85 0.76
C GLY A 197 7.37 23.99 0.81
N GLY A 198 6.08 23.70 0.67
CA GLY A 198 5.00 24.70 0.72
C GLY A 198 4.90 25.60 -0.52
N LYS A 199 5.58 25.22 -1.61
CA LYS A 199 5.56 25.93 -2.91
C LYS A 199 4.37 25.51 -3.78
N ARG A 200 3.82 24.31 -3.52
CA ARG A 200 2.60 23.80 -4.16
C ARG A 200 1.45 23.71 -3.16
N ARG A 201 0.23 23.95 -3.64
CA ARG A 201 -0.99 23.84 -2.83
C ARG A 201 -1.20 22.41 -2.37
N ARG A 202 -1.47 22.24 -1.07
CA ARG A 202 -1.69 20.91 -0.49
C ARG A 202 -3.16 20.53 -0.53
N TYR A 203 -3.47 19.23 -0.53
CA TYR A 203 -4.83 18.77 -0.74
C TYR A 203 -5.80 19.27 0.34
N HIS A 204 -5.38 19.24 1.60
CA HIS A 204 -6.17 19.74 2.74
C HIS A 204 -6.42 21.26 2.70
N GLU A 205 -5.62 22.03 1.96
CA GLU A 205 -5.84 23.48 1.79
C GLU A 205 -6.89 23.78 0.71
N ARG A 206 -7.16 22.80 -0.17
CA ARG A 206 -8.04 22.95 -1.34
C ARG A 206 -9.36 22.21 -1.20
N ASN A 207 -9.43 21.19 -0.33
CA ASN A 207 -10.61 20.37 -0.13
C ASN A 207 -11.00 20.35 1.35
N ALA A 208 -12.09 21.06 1.68
CA ALA A 208 -12.57 21.18 3.05
C ALA A 208 -13.07 19.86 3.66
N ALA A 209 -13.61 18.94 2.85
CA ALA A 209 -14.02 17.62 3.34
C ALA A 209 -12.81 16.76 3.70
N PHE A 210 -11.78 16.79 2.85
CA PHE A 210 -10.50 16.13 3.12
C PHE A 210 -9.79 16.75 4.33
N GLU A 211 -9.81 18.07 4.45
CA GLU A 211 -9.31 18.81 5.61
C GLU A 211 -9.97 18.34 6.90
N GLN A 212 -11.31 18.32 6.93
CA GLN A 212 -12.08 17.90 8.10
C GLN A 212 -11.80 16.44 8.47
N LEU A 213 -11.77 15.53 7.48
CA LEU A 213 -11.49 14.11 7.71
C LEU A 213 -10.09 13.91 8.29
N THR A 214 -9.07 14.49 7.65
CA THR A 214 -7.67 14.30 8.05
C THR A 214 -7.31 15.02 9.34
N ARG A 215 -7.95 16.17 9.62
CA ARG A 215 -7.87 16.83 10.93
C ARG A 215 -8.42 15.94 12.04
N ALA A 216 -9.57 15.29 11.81
CA ALA A 216 -10.17 14.40 12.79
C ALA A 216 -9.40 13.08 12.96
N ALA A 217 -8.80 12.56 11.89
CA ALA A 217 -7.99 11.35 11.95
C ALA A 217 -6.63 11.58 12.64
N GLY A 218 -6.00 12.73 12.40
CA GLY A 218 -4.70 13.09 12.96
C GLY A 218 -3.54 12.24 12.45
N GLY A 219 -2.36 12.41 13.06
CA GLY A 219 -1.17 11.59 12.85
C GLY A 219 -1.21 10.33 13.72
N ASN A 220 -0.88 9.18 13.12
CA ASN A 220 -1.03 7.87 13.75
C ASN A 220 0.15 6.94 13.39
N PRO A 221 0.45 5.91 14.21
CA PRO A 221 1.35 4.81 13.83
C PRO A 221 1.01 4.18 12.47
N TYR A 222 -0.28 4.07 12.17
CA TYR A 222 -0.79 3.71 10.85
C TYR A 222 -2.03 4.54 10.51
N LEU A 223 -2.10 5.01 9.27
CA LEU A 223 -3.24 5.68 8.69
C LEU A 223 -3.33 5.32 7.21
N GLY A 224 -4.50 4.86 6.76
CA GLY A 224 -4.88 4.83 5.34
C GLY A 224 -6.00 5.83 5.07
N VAL A 225 -5.92 6.59 3.97
CA VAL A 225 -6.99 7.49 3.53
C VAL A 225 -7.38 7.18 2.10
N ASN A 226 -8.69 7.13 1.85
CA ASN A 226 -9.26 7.06 0.50
C ASN A 226 -10.29 8.18 0.36
N ASP A 227 -10.19 8.97 -0.71
CA ASP A 227 -11.11 10.08 -0.91
C ASP A 227 -12.42 9.71 -1.63
N ALA A 228 -12.54 8.47 -2.09
CA ALA A 228 -13.74 7.97 -2.75
C ALA A 228 -13.99 6.49 -2.39
N VAL A 229 -14.87 6.25 -1.42
CA VAL A 229 -15.38 4.92 -1.06
C VAL A 229 -16.89 4.94 -0.85
N HIS A 230 -17.45 3.75 -0.63
CA HIS A 230 -18.76 3.61 -0.02
C HIS A 230 -18.60 3.06 1.39
N ASP A 231 -19.35 3.62 2.33
CA ASP A 231 -19.46 3.07 3.68
C ASP A 231 -20.22 1.72 3.67
N PRO A 232 -20.28 0.99 4.79
CA PRO A 232 -21.00 -0.29 4.88
C PRO A 232 -22.50 -0.19 4.53
N THR A 233 -23.09 1.01 4.65
CA THR A 233 -24.48 1.26 4.27
C THR A 233 -24.67 1.62 2.80
N GLY A 234 -23.59 1.61 2.00
CA GLY A 234 -23.58 1.96 0.59
C GLY A 234 -23.58 3.46 0.29
N ARG A 235 -23.28 4.32 1.28
CA ARG A 235 -23.25 5.78 1.09
C ARG A 235 -21.86 6.25 0.66
N PRO A 236 -21.76 7.19 -0.30
CA PRO A 236 -20.48 7.72 -0.75
C PRO A 236 -19.81 8.58 0.34
N ALA A 237 -18.55 8.29 0.63
CA ALA A 237 -17.76 8.95 1.66
C ALA A 237 -16.27 8.97 1.31
N MET A 238 -15.53 9.88 1.94
CA MET A 238 -14.10 9.72 2.16
C MET A 238 -13.88 8.87 3.41
N LEU A 239 -12.78 8.12 3.46
CA LEU A 239 -12.42 7.20 4.53
C LEU A 239 -11.07 7.54 5.10
N ALA A 240 -10.94 7.51 6.42
CA ALA A 240 -9.66 7.38 7.12
C ALA A 240 -9.69 6.17 8.06
N ASP A 241 -8.80 5.21 7.86
CA ASP A 241 -8.60 4.03 8.72
C ASP A 241 -7.29 4.21 9.50
N ALA A 242 -7.41 4.56 10.79
CA ALA A 242 -6.27 4.87 11.64
C ALA A 242 -6.11 3.82 12.74
N VAL A 243 -4.88 3.53 13.14
CA VAL A 243 -4.63 2.75 14.36
C VAL A 243 -3.67 3.46 15.30
N ARG A 244 -4.04 3.44 16.59
CA ARG A 244 -3.27 3.96 17.72
C ARG A 244 -3.03 2.86 18.74
N PHE A 245 -2.04 3.07 19.60
CA PHE A 245 -1.76 2.18 20.72
C PHE A 245 -1.95 2.91 22.05
N GLY A 246 -2.57 2.25 23.02
CA GLY A 246 -2.79 2.78 24.36
C GLY A 246 -2.90 1.67 25.38
N GLY A 247 -2.20 1.79 26.51
CA GLY A 247 -2.16 0.73 27.52
C GLY A 247 -1.73 -0.61 26.91
N ASP A 248 -2.61 -1.62 27.05
CA ASP A 248 -2.47 -3.00 26.58
C ASP A 248 -3.26 -3.29 25.29
N ALA A 249 -3.72 -2.25 24.58
CA ALA A 249 -4.58 -2.41 23.40
C ALA A 249 -4.11 -1.55 22.20
N ALA A 250 -4.51 -2.00 21.03
CA ALA A 250 -4.61 -1.18 19.83
C ALA A 250 -6.05 -0.66 19.68
N TYR A 251 -6.19 0.56 19.18
CA TYR A 251 -7.46 1.20 18.91
C TYR A 251 -7.52 1.53 17.43
N GLN A 252 -8.44 0.90 16.70
CA GLN A 252 -8.69 1.24 15.31
C GLN A 252 -9.83 2.26 15.26
N GLU A 253 -9.61 3.36 14.57
CA GLU A 253 -10.64 4.36 14.33
C GLU A 253 -10.86 4.51 12.82
N VAL A 254 -12.03 4.06 12.37
CA VAL A 254 -12.48 4.20 11.00
C VAL A 254 -13.42 5.40 10.92
N ARG A 255 -13.02 6.43 10.16
CA ARG A 255 -13.79 7.65 9.98
C ARG A 255 -14.33 7.74 8.57
N TYR A 256 -15.62 8.05 8.46
CA TYR A 256 -16.29 8.34 7.20
C TYR A 256 -16.67 9.81 7.17
N ARG A 257 -16.20 10.53 6.15
CA ARG A 257 -16.68 11.87 5.84
C ARG A 257 -17.59 11.79 4.62
N TYR A 258 -18.90 11.89 4.85
CA TYR A 258 -19.91 11.73 3.80
C TYR A 258 -19.83 12.88 2.78
N LEU A 259 -19.95 12.55 1.50
CA LEU A 259 -19.87 13.55 0.41
C LEU A 259 -21.21 14.19 0.07
N THR A 260 -22.28 13.71 0.69
CA THR A 260 -23.66 14.16 0.50
C THR A 260 -24.32 14.38 1.85
N ASP A 261 -25.49 15.02 1.85
CA ASP A 261 -26.31 15.17 3.06
C ASP A 261 -26.96 13.86 3.53
N SER A 262 -26.82 12.78 2.75
CA SER A 262 -27.27 11.43 3.12
C SER A 262 -26.27 10.79 4.09
N VAL A 263 -26.34 11.19 5.35
CA VAL A 263 -25.59 10.60 6.47
C VAL A 263 -26.45 9.48 7.10
N PRO A 264 -25.92 8.28 7.40
CA PRO A 264 -26.67 7.24 8.09
C PRO A 264 -26.94 7.63 9.54
N THR A 265 -27.87 6.93 10.19
CA THR A 265 -27.95 6.96 11.66
C THR A 265 -26.90 6.03 12.24
N ALA A 266 -26.47 6.28 13.50
CA ALA A 266 -25.51 5.40 14.18
C ALA A 266 -25.99 3.93 14.17
N ARG A 267 -27.25 3.70 14.51
CA ARG A 267 -27.88 2.37 14.47
C ARG A 267 -27.86 1.71 13.09
N ALA A 268 -28.04 2.47 12.01
CA ALA A 268 -27.98 1.91 10.67
C ALA A 268 -26.55 1.50 10.29
N LEU A 269 -25.55 2.28 10.73
CA LEU A 269 -24.14 1.96 10.52
C LEU A 269 -23.73 0.75 11.38
N GLU A 270 -24.13 0.68 12.66
CA GLU A 270 -23.93 -0.48 13.53
C GLU A 270 -24.50 -1.77 12.90
N ALA A 271 -25.77 -1.74 12.47
CA ALA A 271 -26.40 -2.90 11.83
C ALA A 271 -25.68 -3.33 10.55
N ALA A 272 -25.19 -2.38 9.74
CA ALA A 272 -24.43 -2.71 8.53
C ALA A 272 -23.04 -3.28 8.85
N LEU A 273 -22.43 -2.88 9.96
CA LEU A 273 -21.13 -3.41 10.41
C LEU A 273 -21.22 -4.84 10.94
N GLU A 274 -22.35 -5.24 11.51
CA GLU A 274 -22.60 -6.64 11.87
C GLU A 274 -22.67 -7.55 10.63
N GLU A 275 -23.07 -7.01 9.48
CA GLU A 275 -23.18 -7.73 8.21
C GLU A 275 -21.91 -7.64 7.33
N ASP A 276 -21.17 -6.52 7.36
CA ASP A 276 -19.98 -6.20 6.52
C ASP A 276 -18.74 -5.84 7.37
N ASP A 277 -18.25 -6.81 8.15
CA ASP A 277 -17.15 -6.61 9.13
C ASP A 277 -15.72 -6.78 8.53
N HIS A 278 -15.58 -6.80 7.21
CA HIS A 278 -14.28 -7.11 6.59
C HIS A 278 -13.21 -6.01 6.78
N ARG A 279 -13.59 -4.85 7.31
CA ARG A 279 -12.69 -3.68 7.46
C ARG A 279 -12.00 -3.65 8.82
N PHE A 280 -12.54 -4.30 9.84
CA PHE A 280 -12.01 -4.20 11.20
C PHE A 280 -10.94 -5.25 11.46
N VAL A 281 -10.04 -4.89 12.36
CA VAL A 281 -8.97 -5.77 12.79
C VAL A 281 -9.55 -6.97 13.54
N ASP A 282 -9.12 -8.17 13.15
CA ASP A 282 -9.50 -9.42 13.81
C ASP A 282 -9.27 -9.37 15.33
N GLY A 283 -10.26 -9.84 16.08
CA GLY A 283 -10.19 -9.90 17.54
C GLY A 283 -10.53 -8.60 18.24
N ALA A 284 -11.13 -7.63 17.55
CA ALA A 284 -11.84 -6.52 18.17
C ALA A 284 -12.88 -7.03 19.17
N ASP A 285 -12.87 -6.49 20.39
CA ASP A 285 -13.75 -6.94 21.49
C ASP A 285 -14.81 -5.92 21.90
N ALA A 286 -14.70 -4.69 21.40
CA ALA A 286 -15.66 -3.61 21.62
C ALA A 286 -15.70 -2.65 20.44
N PHE A 287 -16.87 -2.05 20.21
CA PHE A 287 -17.17 -1.10 19.14
C PHE A 287 -17.88 0.15 19.70
N ASP A 288 -17.56 1.33 19.18
CA ASP A 288 -18.24 2.61 19.46
C ASP A 288 -18.52 3.32 18.15
N VAL A 289 -19.80 3.60 17.85
CA VAL A 289 -20.21 4.35 16.66
C VAL A 289 -20.70 5.73 17.06
N ARG A 290 -20.08 6.75 16.48
CA ARG A 290 -20.43 8.16 16.70
C ARG A 290 -20.63 8.87 15.39
N ILE A 291 -21.60 9.76 15.34
CA ILE A 291 -21.84 10.63 14.18
C ILE A 291 -21.94 12.06 14.67
N ASP A 292 -21.09 12.93 14.12
CA ASP A 292 -21.07 14.36 14.36
C ASP A 292 -21.17 15.11 13.02
N GLY A 293 -22.36 15.64 12.74
CA GLY A 293 -22.70 16.19 11.44
C GLY A 293 -22.40 15.18 10.31
N PRO A 294 -21.55 15.53 9.33
CA PRO A 294 -21.21 14.65 8.22
C PRO A 294 -20.03 13.70 8.49
N LEU A 295 -19.51 13.65 9.72
CA LEU A 295 -18.40 12.80 10.11
C LEU A 295 -18.89 11.66 11.01
N ALA A 296 -18.84 10.43 10.51
CA ALA A 296 -18.99 9.24 11.34
C ALA A 296 -17.61 8.73 11.79
N THR A 297 -17.53 8.22 13.02
CA THR A 297 -16.35 7.59 13.60
C THR A 297 -16.78 6.27 14.21
N VAL A 298 -16.13 5.18 13.77
CA VAL A 298 -16.25 3.85 14.35
C VAL A 298 -14.93 3.56 15.06
N THR A 299 -14.97 3.42 16.37
CA THR A 299 -13.80 3.07 17.18
C THR A 299 -13.91 1.62 17.60
N THR A 300 -12.83 0.86 17.47
CA THR A 300 -12.74 -0.50 18.03
C THR A 300 -11.53 -0.63 18.93
N ARG A 301 -11.65 -1.50 19.93
CA ARG A 301 -10.55 -1.89 20.81
C ARG A 301 -10.12 -3.30 20.47
N VAL A 302 -8.82 -3.48 20.29
CA VAL A 302 -8.18 -4.76 19.99
C VAL A 302 -7.10 -5.01 21.05
N PRO A 303 -7.30 -5.97 21.97
CA PRO A 303 -6.28 -6.33 22.95
C PRO A 303 -4.98 -6.76 22.26
N LEU A 304 -3.84 -6.27 22.75
CA LEU A 304 -2.54 -6.77 22.31
C LEU A 304 -2.35 -8.19 22.84
N ARG A 305 -1.87 -9.09 21.98
CA ARG A 305 -1.69 -10.50 22.34
C ARG A 305 -0.26 -10.94 22.04
N PRO A 306 0.72 -10.55 22.86
CA PRO A 306 2.14 -10.87 22.61
C PRO A 306 2.42 -12.38 22.64
N ASP A 307 1.68 -13.15 23.44
CA ASP A 307 1.91 -14.59 23.65
C ASP A 307 1.05 -15.49 22.75
N ARG A 308 0.13 -14.92 21.97
CA ARG A 308 -0.66 -15.73 21.03
C ARG A 308 0.24 -15.99 19.83
N GLY A 309 0.45 -17.26 19.49
CA GLY A 309 1.10 -17.70 18.25
C GLY A 309 0.26 -17.36 17.03
N THR A 310 -0.07 -16.09 16.85
CA THR A 310 -0.55 -15.52 15.60
C THR A 310 0.52 -15.80 14.57
N ASP A 311 0.10 -16.41 13.46
CA ASP A 311 0.89 -16.56 12.24
C ASP A 311 1.55 -15.20 11.97
N PRO A 312 2.87 -15.05 12.20
CA PRO A 312 3.49 -13.74 12.14
C PRO A 312 3.24 -13.21 10.74
N ALA A 313 2.80 -11.94 10.64
CA ALA A 313 2.81 -11.29 9.34
C ALA A 313 4.21 -11.49 8.74
N PRO A 314 4.32 -11.91 7.47
CA PRO A 314 5.60 -12.25 6.89
C PRO A 314 6.54 -11.05 7.09
N ASP A 315 7.70 -11.30 7.67
CA ASP A 315 8.74 -10.28 7.81
C ASP A 315 9.34 -10.07 6.42
N LEU A 316 8.72 -9.18 5.64
CA LEU A 316 9.13 -8.93 4.27
C LEU A 316 10.37 -8.02 4.29
N PRO A 317 11.44 -8.40 3.58
CA PRO A 317 12.68 -7.62 3.54
C PRO A 317 12.53 -6.40 2.64
N GLN A 318 13.27 -5.33 2.99
CA GLN A 318 13.42 -4.15 2.13
C GLN A 318 14.63 -4.32 1.21
N VAL A 319 14.41 -4.29 -0.10
CA VAL A 319 15.46 -4.54 -1.10
C VAL A 319 15.30 -3.60 -2.29
N THR A 320 16.41 -3.04 -2.74
CA THR A 320 16.50 -2.43 -4.06
C THR A 320 16.79 -3.53 -5.08
N TRP A 321 15.80 -3.87 -5.90
CA TRP A 321 15.95 -4.85 -6.99
C TRP A 321 16.30 -4.15 -8.30
N GLY A 322 17.33 -4.61 -9.01
CA GLY A 322 17.70 -4.19 -10.36
C GLY A 322 17.37 -5.24 -11.41
N VAL A 323 17.40 -4.87 -12.69
CA VAL A 323 17.11 -5.80 -13.79
C VAL A 323 17.95 -5.54 -15.04
N ASP A 324 18.28 -6.61 -15.76
CA ASP A 324 18.85 -6.59 -17.10
C ASP A 324 17.97 -7.45 -18.02
N HIS A 325 17.76 -7.01 -19.26
CA HIS A 325 16.94 -7.74 -20.24
C HIS A 325 17.68 -7.89 -21.56
N ASP A 326 18.04 -9.13 -21.87
CA ASP A 326 18.56 -9.54 -23.17
C ASP A 326 17.37 -10.07 -24.00
N ALA A 327 16.80 -9.19 -24.82
CA ALA A 327 15.65 -9.50 -25.67
C ALA A 327 15.99 -10.54 -26.75
N ASP A 328 17.24 -10.55 -27.25
CA ASP A 328 17.68 -11.47 -28.30
C ASP A 328 17.84 -12.89 -27.78
N ALA A 329 18.35 -13.03 -26.54
CA ALA A 329 18.45 -14.31 -25.85
C ALA A 329 17.15 -14.72 -25.13
N GLY A 330 16.16 -13.82 -25.04
CA GLY A 330 14.93 -14.03 -24.28
C GLY A 330 15.21 -14.25 -22.79
N ARG A 331 16.04 -13.41 -22.16
CA ARG A 331 16.48 -13.58 -20.76
C ARG A 331 16.29 -12.30 -19.95
N VAL A 332 15.77 -12.47 -18.74
CA VAL A 332 15.68 -11.39 -17.74
C VAL A 332 16.55 -11.78 -16.55
N THR A 333 17.52 -10.94 -16.20
CA THR A 333 18.40 -11.14 -15.05
C THR A 333 18.06 -10.12 -13.98
N PHE A 334 17.55 -10.58 -12.84
CA PHE A 334 17.31 -9.76 -11.67
C PHE A 334 18.56 -9.70 -10.79
N ARG A 335 18.78 -8.56 -10.15
CA ARG A 335 19.91 -8.33 -9.23
C ARG A 335 19.41 -7.80 -7.90
N HIS A 336 19.93 -8.34 -6.81
CA HIS A 336 19.80 -7.73 -5.49
C HIS A 336 20.85 -6.62 -5.40
N GLU A 337 20.45 -5.36 -5.56
CA GLU A 337 21.39 -4.24 -5.64
C GLU A 337 21.78 -3.75 -4.23
N ALA A 338 20.81 -3.65 -3.32
CA ALA A 338 21.04 -3.19 -1.95
C ALA A 338 19.91 -3.61 -1.00
N GLY A 339 20.19 -3.55 0.30
CA GLY A 339 19.20 -3.79 1.36
C GLY A 339 19.38 -5.14 2.05
N GLU A 340 18.28 -5.67 2.58
CA GLU A 340 18.31 -6.81 3.48
C GLU A 340 18.50 -8.14 2.75
N PRO A 341 19.25 -9.10 3.33
CA PRO A 341 19.35 -10.44 2.77
C PRO A 341 17.99 -11.14 2.83
N VAL A 342 17.65 -11.87 1.77
CA VAL A 342 16.39 -12.59 1.65
C VAL A 342 16.63 -14.10 1.73
N PRO A 343 15.92 -14.84 2.59
CA PRO A 343 16.00 -16.30 2.60
C PRO A 343 15.64 -16.87 1.23
N ALA A 344 16.44 -17.80 0.70
CA ALA A 344 16.22 -18.33 -0.64
C ALA A 344 14.84 -19.03 -0.77
N GLY A 345 14.39 -19.69 0.29
CA GLY A 345 13.07 -20.34 0.33
C GLY A 345 11.87 -19.37 0.35
N MET A 346 12.11 -18.07 0.53
CA MET A 346 11.10 -17.01 0.43
C MET A 346 11.02 -16.44 -0.99
N LEU A 347 12.04 -16.64 -1.82
CA LEU A 347 12.14 -16.03 -3.14
C LEU A 347 11.56 -16.95 -4.22
N GLY A 348 10.62 -16.40 -4.98
CA GLY A 348 10.10 -16.96 -6.20
C GLY A 348 10.10 -15.95 -7.34
N TYR A 349 9.79 -16.43 -8.54
CA TYR A 349 9.36 -15.56 -9.63
C TYR A 349 8.03 -16.03 -10.20
N ASP A 350 7.37 -15.12 -10.91
CA ASP A 350 6.19 -15.42 -11.71
C ASP A 350 6.32 -14.75 -13.09
N VAL A 351 5.87 -15.45 -14.14
CA VAL A 351 5.88 -14.93 -15.51
C VAL A 351 4.48 -14.45 -15.85
N VAL A 352 4.36 -13.13 -16.04
CA VAL A 352 3.11 -12.45 -16.35
C VAL A 352 2.70 -12.77 -17.79
N ARG A 353 1.47 -13.26 -17.96
CA ARG A 353 0.92 -13.63 -19.27
C ARG A 353 -0.49 -13.09 -19.46
N PRO A 354 -0.85 -12.60 -20.66
CA PRO A 354 -2.21 -12.16 -20.98
C PRO A 354 -3.26 -13.26 -20.82
N SER A 355 -2.86 -14.52 -21.00
CA SER A 355 -3.71 -15.71 -20.90
C SER A 355 -4.12 -16.06 -19.45
N ALA A 356 -3.47 -15.46 -18.45
CA ALA A 356 -3.71 -15.73 -17.03
C ALA A 356 -3.55 -14.47 -16.15
N PRO A 357 -4.34 -13.39 -16.41
CA PRO A 357 -4.17 -12.13 -15.69
C PRO A 357 -4.39 -12.34 -14.19
N GLY A 358 -3.46 -11.82 -13.37
CA GLY A 358 -3.53 -11.87 -11.91
C GLY A 358 -3.32 -13.25 -11.27
N ARG A 359 -2.91 -14.28 -12.03
CA ARG A 359 -2.55 -15.58 -11.47
C ARG A 359 -1.04 -15.68 -11.26
N ILE A 360 -0.60 -15.54 -10.00
CA ILE A 360 0.77 -15.85 -9.61
C ILE A 360 0.98 -17.37 -9.62
N ARG A 361 1.90 -17.84 -10.45
CA ARG A 361 2.46 -19.19 -10.39
C ARG A 361 3.90 -19.10 -9.94
N GLU A 362 4.06 -19.11 -8.63
CA GLU A 362 5.36 -19.11 -7.98
C GLU A 362 6.22 -20.26 -8.51
N ARG A 363 7.42 -19.89 -8.96
CA ARG A 363 8.48 -20.80 -9.36
C ARG A 363 9.69 -20.52 -8.50
N PRO A 364 10.50 -21.55 -8.18
CA PRO A 364 11.72 -21.35 -7.42
C PRO A 364 12.58 -20.31 -8.13
N PHE A 365 12.88 -19.21 -7.43
CA PHE A 365 13.88 -18.26 -7.89
C PHE A 365 15.22 -18.99 -7.80
N PRO A 366 15.97 -19.23 -8.88
CA PRO A 366 17.13 -20.12 -8.82
C PRO A 366 18.25 -19.48 -7.98
N PRO A 367 18.58 -20.00 -6.78
CA PRO A 367 19.67 -19.46 -6.00
C PRO A 367 20.84 -20.45 -5.98
N GLY A 368 22.04 -19.97 -6.27
CA GLY A 368 23.27 -20.68 -5.90
C GLY A 368 23.69 -20.44 -4.44
N VAL A 369 22.97 -19.57 -3.72
CA VAL A 369 23.36 -19.00 -2.41
C VAL A 369 22.13 -18.80 -1.50
N ASP A 370 22.28 -19.05 -0.19
CA ASP A 370 21.24 -18.81 0.82
C ASP A 370 21.92 -18.22 2.08
N PRO A 371 21.56 -17.00 2.52
CA PRO A 371 20.55 -16.10 1.94
C PRO A 371 21.01 -15.41 0.65
N VAL A 372 20.05 -14.91 -0.14
CA VAL A 372 20.27 -14.04 -1.30
C VAL A 372 20.53 -12.62 -0.80
N ALA A 373 21.71 -12.08 -1.07
CA ALA A 373 22.14 -10.76 -0.57
C ALA A 373 22.62 -9.87 -1.72
N ALA A 374 22.99 -8.62 -1.41
CA ALA A 374 23.47 -7.65 -2.39
C ALA A 374 24.60 -8.23 -3.27
N GLY A 375 24.50 -8.00 -4.59
CA GLY A 375 25.36 -8.57 -5.63
C GLY A 375 24.94 -9.95 -6.14
N ALA A 376 23.91 -10.58 -5.55
CA ALA A 376 23.36 -11.82 -6.09
C ALA A 376 22.51 -11.55 -7.34
N GLU A 377 22.62 -12.44 -8.32
CA GLU A 377 21.87 -12.38 -9.58
C GLU A 377 21.08 -13.67 -9.80
N ALA A 378 19.96 -13.55 -10.50
CA ALA A 378 19.21 -14.69 -10.99
C ALA A 378 18.61 -14.41 -12.37
N THR A 379 18.80 -15.35 -13.29
CA THR A 379 18.31 -15.25 -14.66
C THR A 379 17.08 -16.12 -14.86
N VAL A 380 16.04 -15.54 -15.44
CA VAL A 380 14.85 -16.21 -15.93
C VAL A 380 14.94 -16.33 -17.45
N ASP A 381 14.87 -17.57 -17.94
CA ASP A 381 14.78 -17.87 -19.37
C ASP A 381 13.32 -17.80 -19.84
N LEU A 382 13.06 -16.95 -20.83
CA LEU A 382 11.74 -16.69 -21.40
C LEU A 382 11.45 -17.49 -22.67
N SER A 383 12.37 -18.36 -23.12
CA SER A 383 12.17 -19.17 -24.34
C SER A 383 10.94 -20.08 -24.27
N GLU A 384 10.54 -20.52 -23.07
CA GLU A 384 9.31 -21.29 -22.83
C GLU A 384 8.05 -20.41 -22.65
N TYR A 385 8.19 -19.08 -22.65
CA TYR A 385 7.14 -18.09 -22.38
C TYR A 385 7.05 -17.05 -23.51
N PRO A 386 6.74 -17.45 -24.75
CA PRO A 386 6.69 -16.52 -25.89
C PRO A 386 5.56 -15.48 -25.79
N ASP A 387 4.58 -15.69 -24.90
CA ASP A 387 3.49 -14.75 -24.61
C ASP A 387 3.71 -13.92 -23.33
N ALA A 388 4.93 -13.95 -22.75
CA ALA A 388 5.24 -13.19 -21.55
C ALA A 388 5.16 -11.67 -21.80
N THR A 389 4.51 -10.95 -20.90
CA THR A 389 4.46 -9.49 -20.89
C THR A 389 5.22 -8.88 -19.72
N GLY A 390 5.75 -9.70 -18.82
CA GLY A 390 6.53 -9.25 -17.68
C GLY A 390 6.96 -10.40 -16.79
N VAL A 391 7.80 -10.09 -15.81
CA VAL A 391 8.30 -11.05 -14.82
C VAL A 391 8.31 -10.38 -13.44
N ASN A 392 7.69 -11.05 -12.47
CA ASN A 392 7.58 -10.62 -11.09
C ASN A 392 8.65 -11.30 -10.23
N VAL A 393 9.26 -10.55 -9.31
CA VAL A 393 9.89 -11.14 -8.11
C VAL A 393 8.78 -11.36 -7.08
N VAL A 394 8.80 -12.50 -6.39
CA VAL A 394 7.75 -12.90 -5.46
C VAL A 394 8.37 -13.26 -4.12
N TYR A 395 7.85 -12.69 -3.03
CA TYR A 395 8.09 -13.13 -1.66
C TYR A 395 6.99 -14.08 -1.22
N ALA A 396 7.32 -15.35 -1.04
CA ALA A 396 6.44 -16.40 -0.55
C ALA A 396 6.43 -16.41 0.98
N GLY A 397 5.29 -16.07 1.59
CA GLY A 397 5.13 -16.00 3.05
C GLY A 397 4.75 -17.33 3.72
N GLY A 398 4.89 -18.45 3.01
CA GLY A 398 4.31 -19.74 3.40
C GLY A 398 2.79 -19.82 3.12
N GLY A 399 2.32 -21.01 2.70
CA GLY A 399 0.91 -21.22 2.33
C GLY A 399 0.52 -20.56 0.99
N ARG A 400 -0.65 -19.91 0.92
CA ARG A 400 -1.15 -19.21 -0.30
C ARG A 400 -0.85 -17.71 -0.30
N ARG A 401 0.00 -17.21 0.61
CA ARG A 401 0.30 -15.78 0.77
C ARG A 401 1.58 -15.44 0.02
N TYR A 402 1.49 -14.48 -0.89
CA TYR A 402 2.62 -13.95 -1.63
C TYR A 402 2.58 -12.42 -1.64
N HIS A 403 3.74 -11.81 -1.86
CA HIS A 403 3.88 -10.38 -2.11
C HIS A 403 4.79 -10.17 -3.31
N VAL A 404 4.50 -9.17 -4.15
CA VAL A 404 5.26 -8.86 -5.37
C VAL A 404 5.95 -7.51 -5.15
N PRO A 405 7.19 -7.48 -4.63
CA PRO A 405 7.91 -6.22 -4.40
C PRO A 405 8.40 -5.57 -5.71
N PHE A 406 8.51 -6.35 -6.79
CA PHE A 406 9.11 -5.91 -8.04
C PHE A 406 8.49 -6.62 -9.24
N CYS A 407 8.24 -5.86 -10.31
CA CYS A 407 7.87 -6.37 -11.62
C CYS A 407 8.72 -5.67 -12.68
N PHE A 408 9.19 -6.45 -13.64
CA PHE A 408 9.75 -5.95 -14.88
C PHE A 408 8.75 -6.19 -16.02
N GLU A 409 8.34 -5.12 -16.70
CA GLU A 409 7.48 -5.20 -17.88
C GLU A 409 8.33 -5.41 -19.14
N LEU A 410 8.02 -6.47 -19.90
CA LEU A 410 8.64 -6.71 -21.19
C LEU A 410 7.93 -5.81 -22.20
N ALA A 411 8.61 -4.78 -22.70
CA ALA A 411 8.03 -3.80 -23.62
C ALA A 411 7.26 -4.49 -24.78
N GLY A 412 5.93 -4.29 -24.83
CA GLY A 412 5.05 -4.97 -25.78
C GLY A 412 3.55 -4.98 -25.46
N GLY A 413 3.07 -4.14 -24.53
CA GLY A 413 1.65 -4.00 -24.20
C GLY A 413 1.07 -2.65 -24.64
N ASN A 414 0.79 -2.51 -25.93
CA ASN A 414 0.02 -1.44 -26.60
C ASN A 414 0.63 -0.02 -26.68
N ASP A 415 1.48 0.20 -27.68
CA ASP A 415 1.26 1.35 -28.59
C ASP A 415 0.26 0.88 -29.66
N GLY A 416 -1.01 1.29 -29.51
CA GLY A 416 -2.10 0.94 -30.42
C GLY A 416 -3.40 1.65 -30.08
#